data_AF-A0A964LPE4-F1
#
_entry.id   AF-A0A964LPE4-F1
#
_cell.length_a   1.000
_cell.length_b   1.000
_cell.length_c   1.000
_cell.angle_alpha   90.00
_cell.angle_beta   90.00
_cell.angle_gamma   90.00
#
_symmetry.space_group_name_H-M   'P 1'
#
loop_
_entity.id
_entity.type
_entity.pdbx_description
1 polymer ?
#
loop_
_entity_poly.entity_id
_entity_poly.type
_entity_poly.pdbx_seq_one_letter_code
_entity_poly.pdbx_strand_id
1 'polypeptide(L)'
;MSTQKMTQKWALALVTGCVFAAPSQAATVSYFLNQSNTLPDGINYLQVTISDEGAPGSIDFKVEVLQPLLDLAGDNFGIQKFAFNILPGVGATASDVDALPANWRARNAGRMSGFGRFDVRLQGRGSSRQDPLTFSITGVTLDTILSYVDLSTGRSPQGRSLFAAHVAGFNLGNCGGPRKGGGQCVTSAYFGGSGNAVPAPPAVWLLATGIAGLAVRRCRSAKA
;
A
#
# COMPACT_ATOMS: atom_id res chain seq x y z
N MET A 1 -66.04 -29.22 44.44
CA MET A 1 -64.61 -29.23 44.06
C MET A 1 -64.48 -29.99 42.76
N SER A 2 -64.31 -29.28 41.64
CA SER A 2 -63.97 -29.86 40.34
C SER A 2 -63.08 -28.86 39.62
N THR A 3 -61.98 -29.39 39.10
CA THR A 3 -60.71 -28.69 38.84
C THR A 3 -60.70 -28.05 37.46
N GLN A 4 -60.44 -26.74 37.40
CA GLN A 4 -60.33 -25.94 36.17
C GLN A 4 -59.02 -26.30 35.44
N LYS A 5 -59.10 -26.92 34.24
CA LYS A 5 -57.94 -27.14 33.36
C LYS A 5 -57.77 -25.95 32.42
N MET A 6 -56.85 -25.05 32.79
CA MET A 6 -56.37 -23.95 31.95
C MET A 6 -55.24 -24.48 31.06
N THR A 7 -55.50 -24.80 29.79
CA THR A 7 -54.45 -25.17 28.83
C THR A 7 -54.00 -23.93 28.05
N GLN A 8 -52.96 -23.30 28.58
CA GLN A 8 -52.18 -22.24 27.97
C GLN A 8 -51.28 -22.84 26.87
N LYS A 9 -51.63 -22.63 25.60
CA LYS A 9 -50.77 -23.04 24.48
C LYS A 9 -49.83 -21.90 24.14
N TRP A 10 -48.55 -22.22 24.23
CA TRP A 10 -47.39 -21.35 24.06
C TRP A 10 -47.31 -20.84 22.62
N ALA A 11 -47.18 -19.53 22.44
CA ALA A 11 -46.80 -18.93 21.17
C ALA A 11 -45.29 -19.15 20.96
N LEU A 12 -44.93 -19.91 19.92
CA LEU A 12 -43.55 -20.05 19.47
C LEU A 12 -43.15 -18.75 18.76
N ALA A 13 -42.44 -17.85 19.44
CA ALA A 13 -41.80 -16.70 18.81
C ALA A 13 -40.51 -17.18 18.13
N LEU A 14 -40.56 -17.37 16.82
CA LEU A 14 -39.38 -17.68 16.00
C LEU A 14 -38.65 -16.36 15.73
N VAL A 15 -37.66 -16.04 16.58
CA VAL A 15 -36.76 -14.91 16.36
C VAL A 15 -35.77 -15.30 15.27
N THR A 16 -36.10 -14.96 14.02
CA THR A 16 -35.16 -15.05 12.90
C THR A 16 -34.07 -13.99 13.10
N GLY A 17 -32.92 -14.40 13.64
CA GLY A 17 -31.74 -13.55 13.71
C GLY A 17 -31.18 -13.30 12.32
N CYS A 18 -31.46 -12.13 11.74
CA CYS A 18 -30.69 -11.62 10.62
C CYS A 18 -29.28 -11.29 11.13
N VAL A 19 -28.34 -12.22 10.95
CA VAL A 19 -26.92 -11.92 11.06
C VAL A 19 -26.58 -11.00 9.89
N PHE A 20 -26.55 -9.70 10.15
CA PHE A 20 -25.93 -8.74 9.24
C PHE A 20 -24.43 -9.03 9.27
N ALA A 21 -23.97 -9.93 8.41
CA ALA A 21 -22.56 -9.96 8.04
C ALA A 21 -22.29 -8.65 7.29
N ALA A 22 -21.79 -7.63 7.99
CA ALA A 22 -21.30 -6.44 7.34
C ALA A 22 -20.21 -6.89 6.35
N PRO A 23 -20.27 -6.49 5.07
CA PRO A 23 -19.14 -6.71 4.19
C PRO A 23 -17.96 -5.92 4.78
N SER A 24 -16.94 -6.63 5.26
CA SER A 24 -15.61 -6.05 5.40
C SER A 24 -15.19 -5.67 3.98
N GLN A 25 -15.43 -4.41 3.62
CA GLN A 25 -14.96 -3.90 2.34
C GLN A 25 -13.48 -3.64 2.51
N ALA A 26 -12.68 -4.53 1.95
CA ALA A 26 -11.26 -4.30 1.85
C ALA A 26 -11.03 -3.09 0.91
N ALA A 27 -10.31 -2.09 1.40
CA ALA A 27 -9.98 -0.86 0.72
C ALA A 27 -8.52 -0.91 0.25
N THR A 28 -8.32 -0.52 -1.01
CA THR A 28 -7.00 -0.45 -1.64
C THR A 28 -6.85 0.88 -2.36
N VAL A 29 -5.70 1.54 -2.18
CA VAL A 29 -5.35 2.82 -2.82
C VAL A 29 -3.92 2.78 -3.34
N SER A 30 -3.69 3.39 -4.50
CA SER A 30 -2.34 3.49 -5.08
C SER A 30 -1.89 4.93 -5.33
N TYR A 31 -0.59 5.17 -5.23
CA TYR A 31 0.06 6.46 -5.49
C TYR A 31 1.28 6.26 -6.38
N PHE A 32 1.46 7.13 -7.37
CA PHE A 32 2.68 7.12 -8.20
C PHE A 32 3.76 8.03 -7.62
N LEU A 33 5.01 7.60 -7.75
CA LEU A 33 6.20 8.40 -7.50
C LEU A 33 6.78 8.82 -8.84
N ASN A 34 6.55 10.08 -9.20
CA ASN A 34 6.89 10.64 -10.50
C ASN A 34 7.83 11.85 -10.43
N GLN A 35 8.17 12.29 -9.23
CA GLN A 35 9.19 13.31 -9.01
C GLN A 35 10.51 12.59 -8.75
N SER A 36 11.61 13.09 -9.31
CA SER A 36 12.95 12.56 -9.04
C SER A 36 13.95 13.69 -8.86
N ASN A 37 14.95 13.46 -8.02
CA ASN A 37 16.07 14.39 -7.88
C ASN A 37 17.04 14.34 -9.07
N THR A 38 16.98 13.29 -9.89
CA THR A 38 17.91 13.08 -11.02
C THR A 38 17.20 12.89 -12.35
N LEU A 39 15.93 12.47 -12.33
CA LEU A 39 15.07 12.31 -13.52
C LEU A 39 13.82 13.21 -13.41
N PRO A 40 13.94 14.54 -13.47
CA PRO A 40 12.84 15.47 -13.23
C PRO A 40 11.92 15.60 -14.46
N ASP A 41 11.45 14.47 -15.00
CA ASP A 41 10.64 14.37 -16.23
C ASP A 41 9.15 14.13 -15.96
N GLY A 42 8.75 13.84 -14.73
CA GLY A 42 7.36 13.59 -14.34
C GLY A 42 6.84 12.20 -14.71
N ILE A 43 7.71 11.28 -15.13
CA ILE A 43 7.33 9.90 -15.47
C ILE A 43 7.06 9.11 -14.18
N ASN A 44 6.03 8.26 -14.19
CA ASN A 44 5.74 7.36 -13.07
C ASN A 44 6.81 6.26 -13.00
N TYR A 45 7.67 6.32 -12.00
CA TYR A 45 8.78 5.38 -11.83
C TYR A 45 8.52 4.31 -10.77
N LEU A 46 7.71 4.62 -9.76
CA LEU A 46 7.26 3.64 -8.78
C LEU A 46 5.77 3.81 -8.51
N GLN A 47 5.17 2.75 -7.98
CA GLN A 47 3.82 2.76 -7.44
C GLN A 47 3.86 2.27 -5.99
N VAL A 48 3.18 2.99 -5.10
CA VAL A 48 2.90 2.56 -3.72
C VAL A 48 1.44 2.16 -3.68
N THR A 49 1.16 0.92 -3.30
CA THR A 49 -0.18 0.41 -3.06
C THR A 49 -0.34 0.13 -1.57
N ILE A 50 -1.41 0.65 -0.99
CA ILE A 50 -1.76 0.48 0.42
C ILE A 50 -3.11 -0.23 0.47
N SER A 51 -3.22 -1.27 1.28
CA SER A 51 -4.43 -2.07 1.38
C SER A 51 -4.69 -2.57 2.80
N ASP A 52 -5.95 -2.77 3.16
CA ASP A 52 -6.36 -3.41 4.42
C ASP A 52 -6.94 -4.82 4.21
N GLU A 53 -6.71 -5.43 3.04
CA GLU A 53 -7.24 -6.77 2.69
C GLU A 53 -6.49 -7.93 3.37
N GLY A 54 -5.39 -7.66 4.08
CA GLY A 54 -4.57 -8.65 4.75
C GLY A 54 -5.16 -9.19 6.05
N ALA A 55 -4.30 -9.39 7.04
CA ALA A 55 -4.76 -9.80 8.36
C ALA A 55 -5.63 -8.69 9.00
N PRO A 56 -6.69 -9.04 9.77
CA PRO A 56 -7.50 -8.03 10.45
C PRO A 56 -6.64 -7.09 11.32
N GLY A 57 -6.76 -5.77 11.10
CA GLY A 57 -5.94 -4.77 11.78
C GLY A 57 -4.51 -4.62 11.24
N SER A 58 -4.25 -5.13 10.03
CA SER A 58 -3.02 -4.91 9.27
C SER A 58 -3.28 -3.94 8.12
N ILE A 59 -2.38 -2.99 7.94
CA ILE A 59 -2.31 -2.16 6.73
C ILE A 59 -1.06 -2.56 5.95
N ASP A 60 -1.28 -3.14 4.79
CA ASP A 60 -0.23 -3.70 3.95
C ASP A 60 0.23 -2.67 2.91
N PHE A 61 1.54 -2.65 2.68
CA PHE A 61 2.20 -1.81 1.70
C PHE A 61 2.91 -2.68 0.67
N LYS A 62 2.72 -2.32 -0.60
CA LYS A 62 3.51 -2.81 -1.72
C LYS A 62 4.08 -1.63 -2.49
N VAL A 63 5.40 -1.54 -2.57
CA VAL A 63 6.11 -0.53 -3.36
C VAL A 63 6.81 -1.24 -4.50
N GLU A 64 6.41 -0.95 -5.72
CA GLU A 64 6.94 -1.59 -6.92
C GLU A 64 7.55 -0.58 -7.88
N VAL A 65 8.63 -0.99 -8.54
CA VAL A 65 9.27 -0.21 -9.59
C VAL A 65 8.56 -0.47 -10.92
N LEU A 66 8.36 0.58 -11.70
CA LEU A 66 7.64 0.54 -12.97
C LEU A 66 8.59 0.42 -14.17
N GLN A 67 8.01 0.00 -15.30
CA GLN A 67 8.74 -0.29 -16.54
C GLN A 67 9.79 0.75 -16.95
N PRO A 68 9.53 2.08 -16.89
CA PRO A 68 10.51 3.08 -17.30
C PRO A 68 11.85 3.00 -16.53
N LEU A 69 11.85 2.54 -15.28
CA LEU A 69 13.06 2.35 -14.49
C LEU A 69 13.58 0.91 -14.56
N LEU A 70 12.70 -0.07 -14.78
CA LEU A 70 13.07 -1.48 -15.03
C LEU A 70 13.89 -1.63 -16.31
N ASP A 71 13.58 -0.86 -17.35
CA ASP A 71 14.33 -0.85 -18.62
C ASP A 71 15.79 -0.40 -18.44
N LEU A 72 16.10 0.24 -17.31
CA LEU A 72 17.43 0.72 -16.93
C LEU A 72 18.09 -0.17 -15.87
N ALA A 73 17.44 -1.24 -15.44
CA ALA A 73 17.92 -2.10 -14.37
C ALA A 73 19.28 -2.72 -14.72
N GLY A 74 20.21 -2.66 -13.77
CA GLY A 74 21.50 -3.33 -13.82
C GLY A 74 21.64 -4.32 -12.67
N ASP A 75 22.89 -4.62 -12.31
CA ASP A 75 23.17 -5.58 -11.24
C ASP A 75 22.64 -5.10 -9.89
N ASN A 76 21.96 -6.01 -9.19
CA ASN A 76 21.43 -5.79 -7.85
C ASN A 76 20.54 -4.52 -7.82
N PHE A 77 19.66 -4.39 -8.81
CA PHE A 77 18.67 -3.32 -8.92
C PHE A 77 17.58 -3.42 -7.86
N GLY A 78 17.06 -2.27 -7.42
CA GLY A 78 15.81 -2.19 -6.66
C GLY A 78 15.77 -1.09 -5.60
N ILE A 79 14.68 -1.08 -4.85
CA ILE A 79 14.41 -0.15 -3.75
C ILE A 79 15.38 -0.46 -2.60
N GLN A 80 16.05 0.57 -2.11
CA GLN A 80 17.01 0.47 -1.00
C GLN A 80 16.50 1.19 0.26
N LYS A 81 15.67 2.22 0.09
CA LYS A 81 15.01 2.95 1.18
C LYS A 81 13.60 3.32 0.76
N PHE A 82 12.70 3.33 1.72
CA PHE A 82 11.33 3.83 1.56
C PHE A 82 10.95 4.64 2.78
N ALA A 83 10.12 5.67 2.63
CA ALA A 83 9.66 6.49 3.74
C ALA A 83 8.24 6.99 3.50
N PHE A 84 7.51 7.12 4.61
CA PHE A 84 6.12 7.56 4.68
C PHE A 84 5.88 8.29 6.01
N ASN A 85 4.77 9.02 6.10
CA ASN A 85 4.37 9.74 7.31
C ASN A 85 3.14 9.11 7.93
N ILE A 86 2.89 9.49 9.17
CA ILE A 86 1.77 9.00 9.96
C ILE A 86 0.96 10.23 10.35
N LEU A 87 -0.34 10.22 10.09
CA LEU A 87 -1.22 11.31 10.45
C LEU A 87 -1.15 11.56 11.97
N PRO A 88 -1.14 12.83 12.41
CA PRO A 88 -1.14 13.16 13.83
C PRO A 88 -2.31 12.48 14.56
N GLY A 89 -2.00 11.81 15.67
CA GLY A 89 -3.00 11.15 16.53
C GLY A 89 -3.20 9.65 16.29
N VAL A 90 -2.65 9.08 15.22
CA VAL A 90 -2.73 7.62 14.95
C VAL A 90 -1.87 6.81 15.92
N GLY A 91 -0.77 7.38 16.42
CA GLY A 91 0.09 6.75 17.42
C GLY A 91 1.03 5.66 16.90
N ALA A 92 0.97 5.32 15.61
CA ALA A 92 1.88 4.40 14.97
C ALA A 92 3.32 4.93 14.94
N THR A 93 4.28 4.01 14.90
CA THR A 93 5.72 4.27 14.86
C THR A 93 6.44 3.20 14.04
N ALA A 94 7.76 3.31 13.92
CA ALA A 94 8.59 2.32 13.27
C ALA A 94 8.60 0.93 13.94
N SER A 95 8.18 0.79 15.21
CA SER A 95 8.10 -0.54 15.84
C SER A 95 6.87 -1.33 15.38
N ASP A 96 5.87 -0.65 14.84
CA ASP A 96 4.62 -1.26 14.38
C ASP A 96 4.74 -1.80 12.95
N VAL A 97 5.88 -1.54 12.30
CA VAL A 97 6.22 -2.09 10.98
C VAL A 97 6.67 -3.53 11.13
N ASP A 98 5.92 -4.44 10.51
CA ASP A 98 6.16 -5.88 10.51
C ASP A 98 6.37 -6.43 9.07
N ALA A 99 6.71 -7.71 8.97
CA ALA A 99 6.91 -8.45 7.73
C ALA A 99 7.95 -7.82 6.78
N LEU A 100 8.94 -7.10 7.32
CA LEU A 100 10.02 -6.53 6.53
C LEU A 100 10.92 -7.62 5.93
N PRO A 101 11.44 -7.42 4.70
CA PRO A 101 12.38 -8.35 4.10
C PRO A 101 13.65 -8.53 4.95
N ALA A 102 14.32 -9.67 4.79
CA ALA A 102 15.54 -9.95 5.53
C ALA A 102 16.58 -8.82 5.35
N ASN A 103 17.23 -8.42 6.45
CA ASN A 103 18.21 -7.33 6.53
C ASN A 103 17.64 -5.91 6.30
N TRP A 104 16.32 -5.74 6.29
CA TRP A 104 15.67 -4.44 6.39
C TRP A 104 15.39 -4.07 7.84
N ARG A 105 15.20 -2.77 8.06
CA ARG A 105 14.78 -2.22 9.36
C ARG A 105 13.96 -0.96 9.16
N ALA A 106 13.00 -0.75 10.04
CA ALA A 106 12.30 0.51 10.19
C ALA A 106 13.02 1.41 11.21
N ARG A 107 12.94 2.73 11.03
CA ARG A 107 13.42 3.74 11.98
C ARG A 107 12.48 4.92 12.01
N ASN A 108 12.24 5.45 13.21
CA ASN A 108 11.57 6.73 13.39
C ASN A 108 12.45 7.86 12.87
N ALA A 109 11.80 8.84 12.24
CA ALA A 109 12.35 10.02 11.60
C ALA A 109 13.46 9.72 10.57
N GLY A 110 13.21 10.07 9.30
CA GLY A 110 14.18 9.90 8.23
C GLY A 110 14.12 10.99 7.18
N ARG A 111 15.27 11.56 6.83
CA ARG A 111 15.36 12.45 5.66
C ARG A 111 15.53 11.63 4.38
N MET A 112 14.76 11.96 3.35
CA MET A 112 14.82 11.35 2.02
C MET A 112 15.31 12.36 0.97
N SER A 113 16.57 12.78 1.12
CA SER A 113 17.22 13.72 0.21
C SER A 113 16.43 15.03 0.03
N GLY A 114 16.01 15.32 -1.21
CA GLY A 114 15.27 16.52 -1.61
C GLY A 114 13.79 16.52 -1.26
N PHE A 115 13.24 15.40 -0.79
CA PHE A 115 11.82 15.23 -0.50
C PHE A 115 11.47 15.41 0.99
N GLY A 116 12.34 16.06 1.76
CA GLY A 116 12.05 16.38 3.16
C GLY A 116 12.29 15.24 4.16
N ARG A 117 11.64 15.36 5.32
CA ARG A 117 11.67 14.43 6.45
C ARG A 117 10.36 13.67 6.55
N PHE A 118 10.49 12.42 6.93
CA PHE A 118 9.39 11.48 7.10
C PHE A 118 9.39 10.88 8.51
N ASP A 119 8.23 10.48 9.02
CA ASP A 119 8.08 9.88 10.36
C ASP A 119 8.65 8.48 10.42
N VAL A 120 8.50 7.68 9.36
CA VAL A 120 9.07 6.33 9.28
C VAL A 120 9.93 6.21 8.03
N ARG A 121 11.12 5.64 8.21
CA ARG A 121 12.01 5.26 7.10
C ARG A 121 12.43 3.81 7.22
N LEU A 122 12.11 3.04 6.18
CA LEU A 122 12.57 1.68 5.95
C LEU A 122 13.89 1.71 5.18
N GLN A 123 14.83 0.86 5.57
CA GLN A 123 16.14 0.80 4.92
C GLN A 123 16.71 -0.62 4.93
N GLY A 124 17.07 -1.10 3.75
CA GLY A 124 17.91 -2.28 3.53
C GLY A 124 19.39 -1.93 3.37
N ARG A 125 20.19 -2.96 3.05
CA ARG A 125 21.58 -2.81 2.58
C ARG A 125 21.62 -2.72 1.07
N GLY A 126 22.78 -2.35 0.52
CA GLY A 126 22.99 -2.36 -0.93
C GLY A 126 22.69 -3.73 -1.53
N SER A 127 23.13 -4.81 -0.90
CA SER A 127 22.95 -6.20 -1.33
C SER A 127 21.56 -6.81 -1.04
N SER A 128 20.64 -6.03 -0.47
CA SER A 128 19.31 -6.52 -0.09
C SER A 128 18.20 -5.62 -0.65
N ARG A 129 18.48 -4.96 -1.79
CA ARG A 129 17.48 -4.16 -2.50
C ARG A 129 16.29 -5.04 -2.89
N GLN A 130 15.12 -4.42 -2.96
CA GLN A 130 13.84 -5.12 -3.16
C GLN A 130 13.09 -4.50 -4.31
N ASP A 131 12.44 -5.34 -5.11
CA ASP A 131 11.43 -4.92 -6.06
C ASP A 131 10.50 -6.13 -6.34
N PRO A 132 9.26 -6.13 -5.82
CA PRO A 132 8.67 -5.10 -4.96
C PRO A 132 9.24 -5.12 -3.53
N LEU A 133 9.11 -3.99 -2.81
CA LEU A 133 9.24 -3.93 -1.36
C LEU A 133 7.85 -4.09 -0.72
N THR A 134 7.67 -5.11 0.11
CA THR A 134 6.43 -5.36 0.85
C THR A 134 6.67 -5.31 2.36
N PHE A 135 5.70 -4.80 3.11
CA PHE A 135 5.68 -4.79 4.57
C PHE A 135 4.26 -4.46 5.05
N SER A 136 4.02 -4.60 6.35
CA SER A 136 2.73 -4.27 6.96
C SER A 136 2.91 -3.38 8.18
N ILE A 137 1.87 -2.65 8.54
CA ILE A 137 1.76 -1.96 9.82
C ILE A 137 0.69 -2.67 10.63
N THR A 138 1.03 -3.10 11.84
CA THR A 138 0.15 -3.93 12.68
C THR A 138 0.14 -3.44 14.12
N GLY A 139 -0.89 -3.81 14.88
CA GLY A 139 -0.98 -3.48 16.31
C GLY A 139 -1.39 -2.03 16.60
N VAL A 140 -1.75 -1.26 15.58
CA VAL A 140 -2.24 0.12 15.71
C VAL A 140 -3.76 0.08 15.80
N THR A 141 -4.33 0.78 16.78
CA THR A 141 -5.78 0.77 17.00
C THR A 141 -6.45 1.84 16.15
N LEU A 142 -7.46 1.46 15.36
CA LEU A 142 -8.27 2.35 14.51
C LEU A 142 -7.50 3.10 13.43
N ASP A 143 -6.36 2.57 12.99
CA ASP A 143 -5.74 3.06 11.76
C ASP A 143 -6.54 2.63 10.53
N THR A 144 -6.32 3.36 9.44
CA THR A 144 -6.91 3.11 8.14
C THR A 144 -5.83 3.29 7.09
N ILE A 145 -6.09 2.90 5.84
CA ILE A 145 -5.16 3.13 4.73
C ILE A 145 -4.73 4.61 4.59
N LEU A 146 -5.59 5.57 4.97
CA LEU A 146 -5.30 7.01 4.89
C LEU A 146 -4.47 7.53 6.07
N SER A 147 -4.37 6.77 7.16
CA SER A 147 -3.55 7.11 8.33
C SER A 147 -2.07 7.30 8.00
N TYR A 148 -1.62 6.77 6.87
CA TYR A 148 -0.22 6.75 6.45
C TYR A 148 0.08 7.61 5.22
N VAL A 149 -0.85 8.50 4.88
CA VAL A 149 -0.79 9.37 3.70
C VAL A 149 -0.69 10.81 4.17
N ASP A 150 0.52 11.26 4.48
CA ASP A 150 0.77 12.67 4.87
C ASP A 150 2.06 13.22 4.24
N LEU A 151 2.09 14.53 4.02
CA LEU A 151 3.19 15.22 3.38
C LEU A 151 4.44 15.29 4.26
N SER A 152 5.59 15.03 3.65
CA SER A 152 6.90 15.24 4.28
C SER A 152 7.07 16.64 4.85
N THR A 153 7.88 16.76 5.90
CA THR A 153 8.16 18.04 6.56
C THR A 153 9.60 18.51 6.35
N GLY A 154 9.94 19.70 6.85
CA GLY A 154 11.29 20.25 6.78
C GLY A 154 11.75 20.65 5.36
N ARG A 155 13.06 20.82 5.19
CA ARG A 155 13.66 21.30 3.94
C ARG A 155 13.54 20.27 2.81
N SER A 156 12.80 20.65 1.78
CA SER A 156 12.39 19.80 0.66
C SER A 156 12.60 20.53 -0.68
N PRO A 157 13.85 20.64 -1.18
CA PRO A 157 14.14 21.35 -2.44
C PRO A 157 13.47 20.74 -3.68
N GLN A 158 13.03 19.47 -3.62
CA GLN A 158 12.29 18.81 -4.71
C GLN A 158 10.77 18.81 -4.48
N GLY A 159 10.29 19.59 -3.51
CA GLY A 159 8.90 19.59 -3.08
C GLY A 159 8.64 18.57 -1.97
N ARG A 160 7.52 18.78 -1.27
CA ARG A 160 7.03 17.83 -0.26
C ARG A 160 6.30 16.69 -0.97
N SER A 161 6.47 15.49 -0.45
CA SER A 161 5.88 14.28 -1.02
C SER A 161 5.19 13.45 0.06
N LEU A 162 4.17 12.68 -0.33
CA LEU A 162 3.47 11.73 0.56
C LEU A 162 4.38 10.53 0.88
N PHE A 163 5.10 10.08 -0.13
CA PHE A 163 6.04 8.97 -0.05
C PHE A 163 7.35 9.36 -0.73
N ALA A 164 8.44 8.74 -0.29
CA ALA A 164 9.70 8.81 -1.00
C ALA A 164 10.43 7.46 -0.99
N ALA A 165 11.10 7.15 -2.09
CA ALA A 165 11.91 5.96 -2.26
C ALA A 165 13.32 6.32 -2.71
N HIS A 166 14.31 5.51 -2.34
CA HIS A 166 15.63 5.51 -2.96
C HIS A 166 15.78 4.21 -3.74
N VAL A 167 15.93 4.30 -5.06
CA VAL A 167 16.17 3.15 -5.94
C VAL A 167 17.61 3.22 -6.44
N ALA A 168 18.27 2.07 -6.51
CA ALA A 168 19.66 1.99 -6.92
C ALA A 168 19.95 0.71 -7.70
N GLY A 169 21.08 0.67 -8.40
CA GLY A 169 21.48 -0.45 -9.25
C GLY A 169 20.89 -0.39 -10.66
N PHE A 170 20.45 0.79 -11.12
CA PHE A 170 20.18 1.03 -12.54
C PHE A 170 21.41 1.69 -13.20
N ASN A 171 21.42 1.78 -14.52
CA ASN A 171 22.50 2.44 -15.26
C ASN A 171 21.93 3.46 -16.23
N LEU A 172 22.04 4.74 -15.88
CA LEU A 172 21.66 5.84 -16.74
C LEU A 172 22.91 6.62 -17.16
N GLY A 173 23.15 6.68 -18.46
CA GLY A 173 24.46 7.00 -19.02
C GLY A 173 25.36 5.76 -19.03
N ASN A 174 26.30 5.70 -19.97
CA ASN A 174 27.15 4.52 -20.23
C ASN A 174 28.13 4.23 -19.06
N CYS A 175 27.62 3.68 -17.96
CA CYS A 175 28.29 3.47 -16.68
C CYS A 175 29.42 2.42 -16.69
N GLY A 176 29.77 1.85 -17.85
CA GLY A 176 30.85 0.87 -18.02
C GLY A 176 31.62 0.97 -19.33
N GLY A 177 31.34 1.96 -20.18
CA GLY A 177 32.03 2.14 -21.47
C GLY A 177 33.03 3.30 -21.47
N PRO A 178 33.91 3.40 -22.49
CA PRO A 178 34.79 4.54 -22.65
C PRO A 178 33.95 5.82 -22.70
N ARG A 179 34.24 6.77 -21.79
CA ARG A 179 33.53 8.05 -21.65
C ARG A 179 33.69 8.90 -22.91
N LYS A 180 32.87 8.66 -23.93
CA LYS A 180 32.70 9.58 -25.05
C LYS A 180 31.64 10.60 -24.67
N GLY A 181 32.10 11.75 -24.18
CA GLY A 181 31.26 12.93 -23.93
C GLY A 181 30.58 12.93 -22.57
N GLY A 182 31.32 13.32 -21.51
CA GLY A 182 30.88 14.07 -20.32
C GLY A 182 29.64 13.65 -19.50
N GLY A 183 28.86 12.66 -19.91
CA GLY A 183 27.60 12.27 -19.28
C GLY A 183 27.87 11.74 -17.88
N GLN A 184 27.18 12.31 -16.89
CA GLN A 184 27.20 11.80 -15.53
C GLN A 184 26.53 10.42 -15.52
N CYS A 185 27.28 9.40 -15.12
CA CYS A 185 26.72 8.08 -14.83
C CYS A 185 25.87 8.19 -13.57
N VAL A 186 24.59 7.86 -13.70
CA VAL A 186 23.63 7.84 -12.59
C VAL A 186 23.23 6.39 -12.34
N THR A 187 23.52 5.93 -11.12
CA THR A 187 23.21 4.55 -10.71
C THR A 187 22.23 4.43 -9.56
N SER A 188 21.78 5.56 -9.04
CA SER A 188 20.76 5.65 -8.01
C SER A 188 20.08 7.00 -8.01
N ALA A 189 18.81 7.03 -7.63
CA ALA A 189 18.04 8.25 -7.47
C ALA A 189 17.01 8.12 -6.36
N TYR A 190 16.55 9.27 -5.87
CA TYR A 190 15.41 9.40 -4.99
C TYR A 190 14.18 9.78 -5.81
N PHE A 191 13.05 9.19 -5.46
CA PHE A 191 11.77 9.41 -6.10
C PHE A 191 10.74 9.82 -5.05
N GLY A 192 9.87 10.76 -5.40
CA GLY A 192 8.80 11.29 -4.54
C GLY A 192 7.45 11.26 -5.25
N GLY A 193 6.37 11.07 -4.48
CA GLY A 193 5.00 11.03 -4.99
C GLY A 193 4.14 12.13 -4.40
N SER A 194 3.44 12.87 -5.26
CA SER A 194 2.55 13.97 -4.86
C SER A 194 1.10 13.70 -5.23
N GLY A 195 0.25 13.47 -4.21
CA GLY A 195 -1.19 13.78 -4.20
C GLY A 195 -2.18 12.93 -5.01
N ASN A 196 -1.80 12.40 -6.18
CA ASN A 196 -2.77 11.76 -7.07
C ASN A 196 -2.97 10.29 -6.70
N ALA A 197 -3.96 10.04 -5.84
CA ALA A 197 -4.46 8.70 -5.53
C ALA A 197 -5.18 8.12 -6.75
N VAL A 198 -4.89 6.86 -7.07
CA VAL A 198 -5.62 6.07 -8.06
C VAL A 198 -6.45 5.03 -7.28
N PRO A 199 -7.79 5.16 -7.26
CA PRO A 199 -8.66 4.14 -6.66
C PRO A 199 -8.54 2.82 -7.44
N ALA A 200 -8.56 1.69 -6.73
CA ALA A 200 -8.65 0.39 -7.37
C ALA A 200 -9.93 0.31 -8.25
N PRO A 201 -9.90 -0.32 -9.44
CA PRO A 201 -11.09 -0.49 -10.25
C PRO A 201 -12.17 -1.24 -9.46
N PRO A 202 -13.44 -0.76 -9.41
CA PRO A 202 -14.56 -1.44 -8.77
C PRO A 202 -14.91 -2.83 -9.36
N ALA A 203 -14.11 -3.37 -10.28
CA ALA A 203 -14.41 -4.54 -11.10
C ALA A 203 -14.64 -5.82 -10.28
N VAL A 204 -14.07 -5.93 -9.08
CA VAL A 204 -14.33 -7.06 -8.17
C VAL A 204 -15.81 -7.12 -7.75
N TRP A 205 -16.48 -5.97 -7.61
CA TRP A 205 -17.91 -5.90 -7.30
C TRP A 205 -18.81 -6.33 -8.48
N LEU A 206 -18.41 -6.01 -9.71
CA LEU A 206 -19.17 -6.41 -10.91
C LEU A 206 -19.08 -7.92 -11.17
N LEU A 207 -17.93 -8.54 -10.87
CA LEU A 207 -17.77 -9.98 -11.03
C LEU A 207 -18.60 -10.77 -9.97
N ALA A 208 -18.58 -10.31 -8.71
CA ALA A 208 -19.34 -10.94 -7.63
C ALA A 208 -20.86 -10.82 -7.81
N THR A 209 -21.35 -9.63 -8.19
CA THR A 209 -22.79 -9.44 -8.51
C THR A 209 -23.22 -10.20 -9.75
N GLY A 210 -22.35 -10.32 -10.76
CA GLY A 210 -22.60 -11.13 -11.95
C GLY A 210 -22.80 -12.62 -11.66
N ILE A 211 -21.96 -13.20 -10.79
CA ILE A 211 -22.05 -14.62 -10.41
C ILE A 211 -23.28 -14.89 -9.53
N ALA A 212 -23.57 -14.01 -8.55
CA ALA A 212 -24.77 -14.12 -7.73
C ALA A 212 -26.05 -14.01 -8.57
N GLY A 213 -26.09 -13.11 -9.55
CA GLY A 213 -27.20 -13.00 -10.50
C GLY A 213 -27.41 -14.26 -11.35
N LEU A 214 -26.32 -14.90 -11.79
CA LEU A 214 -26.37 -16.16 -12.55
C LEU A 214 -26.86 -17.36 -11.71
N ALA A 215 -26.44 -17.45 -10.45
CA ALA A 215 -26.88 -18.50 -9.53
C ALA A 215 -28.39 -18.41 -9.23
N VAL A 216 -28.90 -17.19 -8.97
CA VAL A 216 -30.33 -16.95 -8.72
C VAL A 216 -31.17 -17.26 -9.96
N ARG A 217 -30.69 -16.91 -11.16
CA ARG A 217 -31.39 -17.21 -12.41
C ARG A 217 -31.46 -18.72 -12.67
N ARG A 218 -30.40 -19.47 -12.38
CA ARG A 218 -30.37 -20.94 -12.58
C ARG A 218 -31.28 -21.67 -11.61
N CYS A 219 -31.36 -21.24 -10.35
CA CYS A 219 -32.29 -21.83 -9.37
C CYS A 219 -33.77 -21.50 -9.66
N ARG A 220 -34.05 -20.37 -10.31
CA ARG A 220 -35.42 -20.04 -10.77
C ARG A 220 -35.88 -20.88 -11.96
N SER A 221 -34.96 -21.30 -12.83
CA SER A 221 -35.31 -22.13 -14.00
C SER A 221 -35.49 -23.62 -13.69
N ALA A 222 -35.11 -24.08 -12.49
CA ALA A 222 -35.25 -25.47 -12.05
C ALA A 222 -36.54 -25.74 -11.25
N LYS A 223 -37.42 -24.73 -11.11
CA LYS A 223 -38.71 -24.81 -10.40
C LYS A 223 -39.91 -24.46 -11.28
N ALA A 224 -39.72 -24.41 -12.60
CA ALA A 224 -40.80 -24.26 -13.58
C ALA A 224 -40.96 -25.58 -14.35
#